data_AF-A0A2V7KEB8-F1
#
_entry.id   AF-A0A2V7KEB8-F1
#
_cell.length_a   1.000
_cell.length_b   1.000
_cell.length_c   1.000
_cell.angle_alpha   90.00
_cell.angle_beta   90.00
_cell.angle_gamma   90.00
#
_symmetry.space_group_name_H-M   'P 1'
#
loop_
_entity.id
_entity.type
_entity.pdbx_description
1 polymer ?
#
loop_
_entity_poly.entity_id
_entity_poly.type
_entity_poly.pdbx_seq_one_letter_code
_entity_poly.pdbx_strand_id
1 'polypeptide(L)'
;MEKCTFCVQRIRGAQNRARLEDRAVRDGDITPACAQACPSEAIVFGDLRDRSSLVARLAADPRGYHVHTELNTKPAITYLARVVHGATGGA
;
A
#
# COMPACT_ATOMS: atom_id res chain seq x y z
N MET A 1 -17.23 0.31 -17.92
CA MET A 1 -15.78 0.57 -17.86
C MET A 1 -15.27 0.08 -16.53
N GLU A 2 -14.24 -0.75 -16.52
CA GLU A 2 -13.65 -1.34 -15.30
C GLU A 2 -12.33 -0.65 -14.94
N LYS A 3 -11.93 -0.74 -13.67
CA LYS A 3 -10.68 -0.15 -13.15
C LYS A 3 -10.23 -0.86 -11.88
N CYS A 4 -9.04 -0.52 -11.38
CA CYS A 4 -8.61 -0.91 -10.05
C CYS A 4 -9.58 -0.37 -8.97
N THR A 5 -10.03 -1.26 -8.10
CA THR A 5 -10.91 -0.97 -6.96
C THR A 5 -10.25 -1.27 -5.62
N PHE A 6 -8.93 -1.46 -5.61
CA PHE A 6 -8.16 -1.94 -4.45
C PHE A 6 -8.71 -3.25 -3.86
N CYS A 7 -9.17 -4.14 -4.75
CA CYS A 7 -9.81 -5.39 -4.36
C CYS A 7 -10.95 -5.17 -3.35
N VAL A 8 -11.91 -4.29 -3.68
CA VAL A 8 -13.06 -3.97 -2.81
C VAL A 8 -13.78 -5.21 -2.28
N GLN A 9 -13.83 -6.29 -3.05
CA GLN A 9 -14.36 -7.58 -2.63
C GLN A 9 -13.62 -8.17 -1.41
N ARG A 10 -12.30 -8.05 -1.36
CA ARG A 10 -11.48 -8.51 -0.21
C ARG A 10 -11.64 -7.55 0.98
N ILE A 11 -11.70 -6.25 0.72
CA ILE A 11 -11.97 -5.24 1.77
C ILE A 11 -13.30 -5.51 2.46
N ARG A 12 -14.38 -5.68 1.69
CA ARG A 12 -15.71 -5.97 2.23
C ARG A 12 -15.76 -7.30 2.97
N GLY A 13 -15.11 -8.34 2.43
CA GLY A 13 -14.99 -9.63 3.09
C GLY A 13 -14.32 -9.54 4.47
N ALA A 14 -13.19 -8.84 4.56
CA ALA A 14 -12.48 -8.63 5.82
C ALA A 14 -13.28 -7.76 6.81
N GLN A 15 -13.90 -6.67 6.34
CA GLN A 15 -14.75 -5.81 7.17
C GLN A 15 -15.94 -6.59 7.76
N ASN A 16 -16.59 -7.43 6.96
CA ASN A 16 -17.70 -8.26 7.42
C ASN A 16 -17.23 -9.28 8.46
N ARG A 17 -16.08 -9.93 8.23
CA ARG A 17 -15.49 -10.87 9.18
C ARG A 17 -15.13 -10.20 10.51
N ALA A 18 -14.44 -9.06 10.47
CA ALA A 18 -14.08 -8.31 11.67
C ALA A 18 -15.31 -7.88 12.48
N ARG A 19 -16.40 -7.49 11.80
CA ARG A 19 -17.70 -7.19 12.46
C ARG A 19 -18.33 -8.41 13.13
N LEU A 20 -18.27 -9.59 12.50
CA LEU A 20 -18.78 -10.83 13.11
C LEU A 20 -17.97 -11.25 14.34
N GLU A 21 -16.67 -10.92 14.34
CA GLU A 21 -15.73 -11.19 15.42
C GLU A 21 -15.68 -10.07 16.48
N ASP A 22 -16.59 -9.08 16.41
CA ASP A 22 -16.65 -7.88 17.28
C ASP A 22 -15.29 -7.18 17.49
N ARG A 23 -14.53 -7.04 16.40
CA ARG A 23 -13.21 -6.38 16.43
C ARG A 23 -13.02 -5.43 15.26
N ALA A 24 -12.05 -4.54 15.41
CA ALA A 24 -11.59 -3.71 14.30
C ALA A 24 -10.82 -4.55 13.26
N VAL A 25 -10.82 -4.06 12.02
CA VAL A 25 -9.91 -4.54 10.96
C VAL A 25 -8.49 -4.17 11.35
N ARG A 26 -7.58 -5.14 11.29
CA ARG A 26 -6.17 -4.99 11.63
C ARG A 26 -5.31 -4.96 10.37
N ASP A 27 -4.10 -4.43 10.49
CA ASP A 27 -3.13 -4.53 9.39
C ASP A 27 -2.88 -6.01 9.03
N GLY A 28 -2.84 -6.32 7.74
CA GLY A 28 -2.75 -7.70 7.24
C GLY A 28 -4.07 -8.47 7.10
N ASP A 29 -5.20 -8.01 7.66
CA ASP A 29 -6.52 -8.65 7.40
C ASP A 29 -6.94 -8.55 5.92
N ILE A 30 -6.40 -7.55 5.21
CA ILE A 30 -6.69 -7.28 3.81
C ILE A 30 -5.39 -7.28 3.02
N THR A 31 -5.21 -8.30 2.19
CA THR A 31 -4.14 -8.33 1.18
C THR A 31 -4.79 -8.28 -0.21
N PRO A 32 -4.60 -7.21 -1.00
CA PRO A 32 -5.04 -7.18 -2.39
C PRO A 32 -4.35 -8.26 -3.24
N ALA A 33 -4.96 -8.63 -4.36
CA ALA A 33 -4.44 -9.68 -5.23
C ALA A 33 -3.03 -9.33 -5.77
N CYS A 34 -2.79 -8.07 -6.15
CA CYS A 34 -1.49 -7.62 -6.64
C CYS A 34 -0.40 -7.67 -5.55
N ALA A 35 -0.73 -7.31 -4.31
CA ALA A 35 0.20 -7.41 -3.17
C ALA A 35 0.52 -8.88 -2.85
N GLN A 36 -0.49 -9.74 -2.81
CA GLN A 36 -0.31 -11.17 -2.56
C GLN A 36 0.53 -11.87 -3.64
N ALA A 37 0.38 -11.46 -4.90
CA ALA A 37 1.09 -12.07 -6.02
C ALA A 37 2.53 -11.58 -6.17
N CYS A 38 2.92 -10.48 -5.51
CA CYS A 38 4.23 -9.87 -5.70
C CYS A 38 5.28 -10.59 -4.83
N PRO A 39 6.24 -11.32 -5.43
CA PRO A 39 7.25 -12.06 -4.66
C PRO A 39 8.25 -11.15 -3.96
N SER A 40 8.45 -9.92 -4.46
CA SER A 40 9.37 -8.94 -3.89
C SER A 40 8.69 -7.98 -2.90
N GLU A 41 7.41 -8.21 -2.57
CA GLU A 41 6.63 -7.39 -1.62
C GLU A 41 6.62 -5.89 -1.98
N ALA A 42 6.69 -5.55 -3.27
CA ALA A 42 6.79 -4.17 -3.73
C ALA A 42 5.51 -3.35 -3.50
N ILE A 43 4.37 -4.02 -3.30
CA ILE A 43 3.06 -3.38 -3.09
C ILE A 43 2.62 -3.68 -1.66
N VAL A 44 2.51 -2.62 -0.86
CA VAL A 44 2.00 -2.70 0.52
C VAL A 44 0.63 -2.01 0.57
N PHE A 45 -0.32 -2.66 1.25
CA PHE A 45 -1.69 -2.18 1.40
C PHE A 45 -2.11 -2.23 2.87
N GLY A 46 -2.83 -1.21 3.34
CA GLY A 46 -3.21 -1.05 4.75
C GLY A 46 -4.03 0.23 4.99
N ASP A 47 -4.39 0.50 6.26
CA ASP A 47 -5.11 1.72 6.65
C ASP A 47 -4.12 2.86 6.94
N LEU A 48 -4.12 3.89 6.09
CA LEU A 48 -3.25 5.06 6.23
C LEU A 48 -3.52 5.85 7.53
N ARG A 49 -4.71 5.72 8.13
CA ARG A 49 -5.07 6.40 9.38
C ARG A 49 -4.49 5.70 10.60
N ASP A 50 -4.18 4.41 10.49
CA ASP A 50 -3.46 3.68 11.53
C ASP A 50 -1.97 3.98 11.42
N ARG A 51 -1.47 4.81 12.36
CA ARG A 51 -0.06 5.22 12.43
C ARG A 51 0.90 4.05 12.69
N SER A 52 0.41 2.94 13.21
CA SER A 52 1.21 1.74 13.45
C SER A 52 1.35 0.85 12.21
N SER A 53 0.52 1.07 11.18
CA SER A 53 0.52 0.28 9.95
C SER A 53 1.80 0.46 9.13
N LEU A 54 2.16 -0.58 8.38
CA LEU A 54 3.33 -0.51 7.48
C LEU A 54 3.13 0.55 6.38
N VAL A 55 1.90 0.70 5.86
CA VAL A 55 1.58 1.72 4.86
C VAL A 55 1.80 3.13 5.39
N ALA A 56 1.36 3.45 6.62
CA ALA A 56 1.54 4.78 7.18
C ALA A 56 3.03 5.14 7.33
N ARG A 57 3.85 4.15 7.72
CA ARG A 57 5.30 4.32 7.81
C ARG A 57 5.95 4.55 6.44
N LEU A 58 5.60 3.76 5.44
CA LEU A 58 6.16 3.88 4.08
C LEU A 58 5.68 5.15 3.36
N ALA A 59 4.44 5.59 3.62
CA ALA A 59 3.93 6.84 3.07
C ALA A 59 4.67 8.08 3.61
N ALA A 60 5.27 7.97 4.80
CA ALA A 60 6.12 9.01 5.39
C ALA A 60 7.61 8.86 5.05
N ASP A 61 8.01 7.84 4.27
CA ASP A 61 9.39 7.66 3.83
C ASP A 61 9.83 8.87 2.96
N PRO A 62 11.04 9.41 3.14
CA PRO A 62 11.54 10.52 2.32
C PRO A 62 11.56 10.25 0.81
N ARG A 63 11.55 8.99 0.40
CA ARG A 63 11.47 8.56 -1.00
C ARG A 63 10.03 8.54 -1.54
N GLY A 64 9.04 8.79 -0.70
CA GLY A 64 7.63 8.80 -1.03
C GLY A 64 7.26 9.96 -1.96
N TYR A 65 6.57 9.66 -3.05
CA TYR A 65 6.01 10.68 -3.95
C TYR A 65 4.68 10.26 -4.54
N HIS A 66 3.87 11.25 -4.93
CA HIS A 66 2.64 11.05 -5.69
C HIS A 66 2.89 11.34 -7.17
N VAL A 67 2.38 10.45 -8.03
CA VAL A 67 2.46 10.63 -9.48
C VAL A 67 1.57 11.80 -9.90
N HIS A 68 2.12 12.69 -10.74
CA HIS A 68 1.46 13.91 -11.21
C HIS A 68 0.98 14.82 -10.07
N THR A 69 1.87 15.13 -9.12
CA THR A 69 1.55 15.99 -7.97
C THR A 69 1.10 17.39 -8.43
N GLU A 70 1.62 17.89 -9.54
CA GLU A 70 1.26 19.16 -10.17
C GLU A 70 -0.24 19.28 -10.52
N LEU A 71 -0.95 18.16 -10.71
CA LEU A 71 -2.37 18.14 -11.03
C LEU A 71 -3.28 18.14 -9.77
N ASN A 72 -2.71 18.06 -8.57
CA ASN A 72 -3.43 18.07 -7.29
C ASN A 72 -4.58 17.04 -7.21
N THR A 73 -4.42 15.86 -7.83
CA THR A 73 -5.42 14.78 -7.84
C THR A 73 -5.51 14.03 -6.51
N LYS A 74 -4.53 14.25 -5.60
CA LYS A 74 -4.44 13.64 -4.27
C LYS A 74 -4.64 12.12 -4.31
N PRO A 75 -3.80 11.39 -5.08
CA PRO A 75 -3.98 9.95 -5.23
C PRO A 75 -3.74 9.23 -3.90
N ALA A 76 -4.48 8.13 -3.68
CA ALA A 76 -4.32 7.30 -2.49
C ALA A 76 -3.04 6.45 -2.49
N ILE A 77 -2.29 6.43 -3.60
CA ILE A 77 -1.09 5.62 -3.79
C ILE A 77 0.14 6.52 -3.63
N THR A 78 1.05 6.12 -2.75
CA THR A 78 2.39 6.70 -2.62
C THR A 78 3.39 5.73 -3.25
N TYR A 79 4.20 6.22 -4.18
CA TYR A 79 5.29 5.46 -4.79
C TYR A 79 6.59 5.75 -4.03
N LEU A 80 7.49 4.77 -3.98
CA LEU A 80 8.83 4.95 -3.42
C LEU A 80 9.84 5.07 -4.56
N ALA A 81 10.68 6.10 -4.51
CA ALA A 81 11.75 6.29 -5.48
C ALA A 81 12.76 5.13 -5.45
N ARG A 82 13.14 4.67 -6.64
CA ARG A 82 14.20 3.66 -6.80
C ARG A 82 15.55 4.26 -6.43
N VAL A 83 16.23 3.65 -5.46
CA VAL A 83 17.62 3.99 -5.12
C VAL A 83 18.54 3.07 -5.92
N VAL A 84 19.46 3.65 -6.67
CA VAL A 84 20.53 2.92 -7.37
C VAL A 84 21.83 3.23 -6.66
N HIS A 85 22.42 2.24 -5.99
CA HIS A 85 23.77 2.38 -5.45
C HIS A 85 24.75 2.35 -6.63
N GLY A 86 25.43 3.48 -6.88
CA GLY A 86 26.48 3.53 -7.89
C GLY A 86 27.58 2.52 -7.54
N ALA A 87 28.02 1.74 -8.52
CA ALA A 87 29.11 0.79 -8.34
C ALA A 87 30.36 1.54 -7.86
N THR A 88 30.72 1.36 -6.59
CA THR A 88 32.04 1.70 -6.07
C THR A 88 32.85 0.40 -6.06
N GLY A 89 33.70 0.25 -7.08
CA GLY A 89 34.79 -0.73 -7.13
C GLY A 89 34.45 -2.11 -7.71
N GLY A 90 35.02 -2.43 -8.87
CA GLY A 90 34.92 -3.76 -9.45
C GLY A 90 35.42 -3.95 -10.90
N ALA A 91 36.39 -3.17 -11.36
CA ALA A 91 37.36 -3.48 -12.42
C ALA A 91 38.45 -2.40 -12.46
#